data_AF-A0A645EM66-F1
#
_entry.id   AF-A0A645EM66-F1
#
_cell.length_a   1.000
_cell.length_b   1.000
_cell.length_c   1.000
_cell.angle_alpha   90.00
_cell.angle_beta   90.00
_cell.angle_gamma   90.00
#
_symmetry.space_group_name_H-M   'P 1'
#
loop_
_entity.id
_entity.type
_entity.pdbx_description
1 polymer ?
#
loop_
_entity_poly.entity_id
_entity_poly.type
_entity_poly.pdbx_seq_one_letter_code
_entity_poly.pdbx_strand_id
1 'polypeptide(L)' 'MLRIGESTGGLDKALLNVSYFYNRDVKESVGKAQTLIEPMLTLFMGALLGWIMLSVIGPIYDVISKIKT' A
#
# COMPACT_ATOMS: atom_id res chain seq x y z
N MET A 1 -4.94 -2.48 -32.84
CA MET A 1 -4.09 -3.68 -33.03
C MET A 1 -4.92 -4.94 -33.27
N LEU A 2 -5.92 -5.23 -32.43
CA LEU A 2 -6.87 -6.35 -32.63
C LEU A 2 -7.49 -6.40 -34.04
N ARG A 3 -8.10 -5.29 -34.50
CA ARG A 3 -8.72 -5.21 -35.84
C ARG A 3 -7.74 -5.41 -37.02
N ILE A 4 -6.44 -5.18 -36.80
CA ILE A 4 -5.38 -5.37 -37.81
C ILE A 4 -4.91 -6.84 -37.80
N GLY A 5 -4.80 -7.45 -36.61
CA GLY A 5 -4.49 -8.87 -36.45
C GLY A 5 -5.59 -9.77 -37.01
N GLU A 6 -6.84 -9.38 -36.85
CA GLU A 6 -8.00 -10.06 -37.46
C GLU A 6 -7.95 -10.02 -39.00
N SER A 7 -7.69 -8.85 -39.60
CA SER A 7 -7.60 -8.70 -41.06
C SER A 7 -6.38 -9.36 -41.71
N THR A 8 -5.36 -9.73 -40.94
CA THR A 8 -4.09 -10.31 -41.42
C THR A 8 -3.91 -11.78 -41.00
N GLY A 9 -4.91 -12.37 -40.33
CA GLY A 9 -4.82 -13.74 -39.78
C GLY A 9 -3.89 -13.88 -38.56
N GLY A 10 -3.43 -12.78 -37.97
CA GLY A 10 -2.52 -12.71 -36.83
C GLY A 10 -3.20 -12.48 -35.47
N LEU A 11 -4.45 -12.91 -35.29
CA LEU A 11 -5.25 -12.65 -34.09
C LEU A 11 -4.58 -13.17 -32.81
N ASP A 12 -3.96 -14.35 -32.85
CA ASP A 12 -3.23 -14.93 -31.70
C ASP A 12 -2.12 -14.01 -31.19
N LYS A 13 -1.31 -13.46 -32.09
CA LYS A 13 -0.24 -12.51 -31.74
C LYS A 13 -0.82 -11.21 -31.18
N ALA A 14 -1.96 -10.75 -31.72
CA ALA A 14 -2.62 -9.56 -31.23
C ALA A 14 -3.16 -9.76 -29.80
N LEU A 15 -3.76 -10.92 -29.50
CA LEU A 15 -4.28 -11.28 -28.17
C LEU A 15 -3.15 -11.44 -27.14
N LEU A 16 -2.04 -12.07 -27.51
CA LEU A 16 -0.86 -12.19 -26.66
C LEU A 16 -0.28 -10.82 -26.28
N ASN A 17 -0.19 -9.90 -27.25
CA ASN A 17 0.27 -8.55 -26.96
C ASN A 17 -0.68 -7.80 -26.01
N VAL A 18 -2.00 -7.88 -26.24
CA VAL A 18 -2.98 -7.24 -25.34
C VAL A 18 -2.88 -7.80 -23.93
N SER A 19 -2.78 -9.13 -23.78
CA SER A 19 -2.60 -9.80 -22.49
C SER A 19 -1.30 -9.35 -21.80
N TYR A 20 -0.20 -9.23 -22.54
CA TYR A 20 1.08 -8.76 -22.02
C TYR A 20 0.98 -7.33 -21.49
N PHE A 21 0.37 -6.41 -22.25
CA PHE A 21 0.18 -5.03 -21.82
C PHE A 21 -0.69 -4.94 -20.56
N TYR A 22 -1.84 -5.61 -20.54
CA TYR A 22 -2.72 -5.59 -19.37
C TYR A 22 -2.05 -6.21 -18.13
N ASN A 23 -1.36 -7.34 -18.27
CA ASN A 23 -0.64 -7.94 -17.15
C ASN A 23 0.45 -7.01 -16.60
N ARG A 24 1.18 -6.33 -17.49
CA ARG A 24 2.20 -5.37 -17.09
C ARG A 24 1.59 -4.19 -16.34
N ASP A 25 0.52 -3.60 -16.88
CA ASP A 25 -0.14 -2.44 -16.29
C ASP A 25 -0.78 -2.78 -14.93
N VAL A 26 -1.37 -3.97 -14.80
CA VAL A 26 -1.89 -4.50 -13.53
C VAL A 26 -0.74 -4.69 -12.53
N LYS A 27 0.36 -5.32 -12.95
CA LYS A 27 1.52 -5.56 -12.08
C LYS A 27 2.16 -4.26 -11.60
N GLU A 28 2.28 -3.27 -12.48
CA GLU A 28 2.76 -1.93 -12.12
C GLU A 28 1.81 -1.24 -11.13
N SER A 29 0.50 -1.31 -11.37
CA SER A 29 -0.50 -0.71 -10.48
C SER A 29 -0.50 -1.36 -9.10
N VAL A 30 -0.42 -2.68 -9.03
CA VAL A 30 -0.30 -3.43 -7.78
C VAL A 30 1.00 -3.10 -7.06
N GLY A 31 2.12 -3.01 -7.79
CA GLY A 31 3.40 -2.59 -7.22
C GLY A 31 3.33 -1.20 -6.58
N LYS A 32 2.75 -0.22 -7.29
CA LYS A 32 2.53 1.14 -6.75
C LYS A 32 1.63 1.13 -5.52
N ALA A 33 0.56 0.33 -5.54
CA ALA A 33 -0.32 0.19 -4.39
C ALA A 33 0.42 -0.39 -3.18
N GLN A 34 1.24 -1.42 -3.36
CA GLN A 34 2.07 -2.00 -2.30
C GLN A 34 3.06 -0.98 -1.71
N THR A 35 3.76 -0.21 -2.56
CA THR A 35 4.68 0.84 -2.13
C THR A 35 4.00 1.94 -1.31
N LEU A 36 2.70 2.21 -1.52
CA LEU A 36 1.94 3.17 -0.73
C LEU A 36 1.35 2.56 0.56
N ILE A 37 1.03 1.28 0.55
CA ILE A 37 0.50 0.58 1.73
C ILE A 37 1.54 0.55 2.86
N GLU A 38 2.81 0.31 2.54
CA GLU A 38 3.89 0.23 3.52
C GLU A 38 4.02 1.51 4.40
N PRO A 39 4.19 2.73 3.85
CA PRO A 39 4.28 3.94 4.66
C PRO A 39 2.99 4.25 5.43
N MET A 40 1.82 3.90 4.88
CA MET A 40 0.55 4.05 5.61
C MET A 40 0.50 3.16 6.85
N LEU A 41 0.92 1.90 6.72
CA LEU A 41 0.99 0.98 7.86
C LEU A 41 1.99 1.46 8.91
N THR A 42 3.15 1.98 8.50
CA THR A 42 4.13 2.56 9.42
C THR A 42 3.58 3.76 10.18
N LEU A 43 2.89 4.69 9.49
CA LEU A 43 2.24 5.83 10.14
C LEU A 43 1.16 5.40 11.12
N PHE A 44 0.33 4.43 10.74
CA PHE A 44 -0.71 3.88 11.59
C PHE A 44 -0.12 3.21 12.85
N MET A 45 0.95 2.43 12.69
CA MET A 45 1.66 1.78 13.78
C MET A 45 2.27 2.82 14.74
N GLY A 46 2.89 3.87 14.19
CA GLY A 46 3.45 4.98 14.97
C GLY A 46 2.37 5.72 15.77
N ALA A 47 1.22 5.99 15.16
CA ALA A 47 0.09 6.62 15.83
C ALA A 47 -0.47 5.75 16.97
N LEU A 48 -0.63 4.44 16.74
CA LEU A 48 -1.06 3.49 17.77
C LEU A 48 -0.08 3.45 18.95
N LEU A 49 1.22 3.36 18.67
CA LEU A 49 2.24 3.36 19.73
C LEU A 49 2.24 4.69 20.50
N GLY A 50 2.13 5.83 19.81
CA GLY A 50 2.00 7.13 20.45
C GLY A 50 0.78 7.22 21.36
N TRP A 51 -0.36 6.69 20.93
CA TRP A 51 -1.57 6.63 21.74
C TRP A 51 -1.37 5.79 23.01
N ILE A 52 -0.76 4.61 22.89
CA ILE A 52 -0.44 3.74 24.02
C ILE A 52 0.50 4.44 25.00
N MET A 53 1.55 5.10 24.48
CA MET A 53 2.48 5.85 25.32
C MET A 53 1.77 6.94 26.13
N LEU A 54 0.88 7.72 25.51
CA LEU A 54 0.11 8.74 26.23
C LEU A 54 -0.75 8.12 27.35
N SER A 55 -1.40 6.99 27.07
CA SER A 55 -2.23 6.28 28.06
C SER A 55 -1.44 5.75 29.26
N VAL A 56 -0.15 5.42 29.09
CA VAL A 56 0.70 4.87 30.15
C VAL A 56 1.48 5.96 30.88
N ILE A 57 2.08 6.89 30.13
CA ILE A 57 2.95 7.95 30.65
C ILE A 57 2.15 8.96 31.47
N GLY A 58 0.91 9.31 31.07
CA GLY A 58 0.06 10.24 31.83
C GLY A 58 -0.10 9.85 33.30
N PRO A 59 -0.62 8.64 33.61
CA PRO A 59 -0.72 8.15 34.98
C PRO A 59 0.62 8.09 35.73
N ILE A 60 1.72 7.76 35.04
CA ILE A 60 3.06 7.72 35.66
C ILE A 60 3.47 9.12 36.13
N TYR A 61 3.26 10.16 35.31
CA TYR A 61 3.55 11.54 35.70
C TYR A 61 2.69 11.99 36.89
N ASP A 62 1.40 11.63 36.91
CA ASP A 62 0.51 11.96 38.01
C ASP A 62 1.00 11.33 39.33
N VAL A 63 1.40 10.06 39.31
CA VAL A 63 1.93 9.35 40.49
C VAL A 63 3.24 9.99 40.97
N ILE A 64 4.17 10.29 40.07
CA ILE A 64 5.45 10.94 40.43
C ILE A 64 5.20 12.33 41.04
N SER A 65 4.25 13.11 40.49
CA SER A 65 3.93 14.45 41.01
C SER A 65 3.34 14.40 42.41
N LYS A 66 2.47 13.43 42.69
CA LYS A 66 1.83 13.23 44.00
C LYS A 66 2.81 12.78 45.08
N ILE A 67 3.87 12.05 44.72
CA ILE A 67 4.90 11.59 45.66
C ILE A 67 5.91 12.68 46.00
N LYS A 68 6.09 13.68 45.12
CA LYS A 68 7.06 14.77 45.32
C LYS A 68 6.54 15.92 46.20
N THR A 69 5.29 15.88 46.63
CA THR A 69 4.68 16.81 47.61
C THR A 69 4.54 16.10 48.95
#